data_AF-A0A2I8F404-F1
#
_entry.id   AF-A0A2I8F404-F1
#
_cell.length_a   1.000
_cell.length_b   1.000
_cell.length_c   1.000
_cell.angle_alpha   90.00
_cell.angle_beta   90.00
_cell.angle_gamma   90.00
#
_symmetry.space_group_name_H-M   'P 1'
#
loop_
_entity.id
_entity.type
_entity.pdbx_description
1 polymer ?
#
loop_
_entity_poly.entity_id
_entity_poly.type
_entity_poly.pdbx_seq_one_letter_code
_entity_poly.pdbx_strand_id
1 'polypeptide(L)'
;MQPLFSVYFHGASGDKILKIIESGVLQPDIDGKIFLGRHSWESCFMHGGDRQRKAAFVIKVKMGVTDDATMIFSETPGVRDTVQIQTNRPIAVAIIEMYVRRLQPGVPAVVDRIAGVTAIKQYLNAAGQCL
;
A
#
# COMPACT_ATOMS: atom_id res chain seq x y z
N MET A 1 -20.82 -17.26 4.90
CA MET A 1 -20.94 -15.81 4.62
C MET A 1 -20.01 -15.48 3.47
N GLN A 2 -20.43 -14.70 2.47
CA GLN A 2 -19.49 -14.20 1.46
C GLN A 2 -18.68 -13.04 2.07
N PRO A 3 -17.36 -12.97 1.85
CA PRO A 3 -16.56 -11.88 2.38
C PRO A 3 -17.02 -10.56 1.75
N LEU A 4 -17.33 -9.56 2.59
CA LEU A 4 -17.54 -8.20 2.14
C LEU A 4 -16.17 -7.65 1.70
N PHE A 5 -16.00 -7.48 0.39
CA PHE A 5 -14.78 -6.90 -0.16
C PHE A 5 -14.84 -5.38 -0.02
N SER A 6 -13.81 -4.83 0.62
CA SER A 6 -13.62 -3.39 0.78
C SER A 6 -12.33 -2.94 0.10
N VAL A 7 -12.28 -1.66 -0.23
CA VAL A 7 -11.10 -1.02 -0.81
C VAL A 7 -10.36 -0.27 0.29
N TYR A 8 -9.04 -0.46 0.30
CA TYR A 8 -8.13 0.20 1.24
C TYR A 8 -6.87 0.69 0.52
N PHE A 9 -6.09 1.51 1.22
CA PHE A 9 -4.81 2.02 0.75
C PHE A 9 -3.68 1.53 1.65
N HIS A 10 -2.53 1.21 1.07
CA HIS A 10 -1.36 0.73 1.81
C HIS A 10 -0.10 1.41 1.29
N GLY A 11 0.60 2.12 2.17
CA GLY A 11 1.91 2.70 1.88
C GLY A 11 3.02 1.67 2.07
N ALA A 12 3.81 1.43 1.03
CA ALA A 12 4.93 0.49 1.07
C ALA A 12 6.04 0.89 0.10
N SER A 13 7.27 0.43 0.33
CA SER A 13 8.38 0.61 -0.63
C SER A 13 8.13 -0.20 -1.92
N GLY A 14 8.83 0.15 -3.00
CA GLY A 14 8.66 -0.52 -4.30
C GLY A 14 8.91 -2.03 -4.23
N ASP A 15 9.95 -2.45 -3.51
CA ASP A 15 10.27 -3.88 -3.38
C ASP A 15 9.22 -4.63 -2.55
N LYS A 16 8.63 -3.99 -1.53
CA LYS A 16 7.52 -4.58 -0.78
C LYS A 16 6.29 -4.72 -1.67
N ILE A 17 6.00 -3.73 -2.51
CA ILE A 17 4.89 -3.80 -3.48
C ILE A 17 5.11 -4.95 -4.46
N LEU A 18 6.33 -5.11 -4.99
CA LEU A 18 6.66 -6.24 -5.87
C LEU A 18 6.41 -7.60 -5.19
N LYS A 19 6.80 -7.75 -3.91
CA LYS A 19 6.52 -8.96 -3.12
C LYS A 19 5.02 -9.20 -2.88
N ILE A 20 4.25 -8.15 -2.61
CA ILE A 20 2.79 -8.24 -2.46
C ILE A 20 2.16 -8.68 -3.77
N ILE A 21 2.63 -8.14 -4.89
CA ILE A 21 2.16 -8.54 -6.21
C ILE A 21 2.48 -10.01 -6.49
N GLU A 22 3.67 -10.48 -6.16
CA GLU A 22 4.10 -11.86 -6.40
C GLU A 22 3.32 -12.87 -5.53
N SER A 23 3.13 -12.54 -4.26
CA SER A 23 2.46 -13.43 -3.29
C SER A 23 0.93 -13.30 -3.28
N GLY A 24 0.38 -12.18 -3.78
CA GLY A 24 -1.04 -11.89 -3.74
C GLY A 24 -1.59 -11.60 -2.33
N VAL A 25 -0.73 -11.37 -1.34
CA VAL A 25 -1.13 -11.17 0.06
C VAL A 25 -0.45 -9.99 0.72
N LEU A 26 -1.14 -9.37 1.68
CA LEU A 26 -0.53 -8.51 2.69
C LEU A 26 -0.11 -9.35 3.89
N GLN A 27 1.15 -9.23 4.28
CA GLN A 27 1.71 -9.92 5.43
C GLN A 27 1.54 -9.05 6.68
N PRO A 28 1.08 -9.61 7.81
CA PRO A 28 1.15 -8.90 9.08
C PRO A 28 2.61 -8.64 9.47
N ASP A 29 2.83 -7.56 10.22
CA ASP A 29 4.11 -7.29 10.84
C ASP A 29 4.41 -8.25 12.01
N ILE A 30 5.52 -8.02 12.71
CA ILE A 30 5.95 -8.85 13.83
C ILE A 30 4.95 -8.87 15.00
N ASP A 31 4.10 -7.86 15.11
CA ASP A 31 3.06 -7.75 16.14
C ASP A 31 1.71 -8.29 15.66
N GLY A 32 1.65 -8.87 14.46
CA GLY A 32 0.40 -9.34 13.87
C GLY A 32 -0.47 -8.21 13.31
N LYS A 33 0.10 -7.08 12.90
CA LYS A 33 -0.65 -5.90 12.45
C LYS A 33 -0.48 -5.64 10.96
N ILE A 34 -1.56 -5.24 10.31
CA ILE A 34 -1.56 -4.68 8.95
C ILE A 34 -2.19 -3.30 9.03
N PHE A 35 -1.46 -2.28 8.57
CA PHE A 35 -1.94 -0.89 8.56
C PHE A 35 -2.42 -0.47 7.18
N LEU A 36 -3.60 0.14 7.14
CA LEU A 36 -4.30 0.55 5.94
C LEU A 36 -4.94 1.93 6.13
N GLY A 37 -5.10 2.68 5.04
CA GLY A 37 -5.97 3.87 4.97
C GLY A 37 -7.35 3.49 4.42
N ARG A 38 -8.41 4.04 5.00
CA ARG A 38 -9.81 3.72 4.64
C ARG A 38 -10.36 4.58 3.51
N HIS A 39 -9.98 5.85 3.46
CA HIS A 39 -10.63 6.87 2.67
C HIS A 39 -9.66 7.66 1.79
N SER A 40 -8.43 7.87 2.26
CA SER A 40 -7.44 8.72 1.60
C SER A 40 -6.11 7.97 1.41
N TRP A 41 -5.55 8.06 0.21
CA TRP A 41 -4.22 7.50 -0.08
C TRP A 41 -3.11 8.47 0.29
N GLU A 42 -3.40 9.77 0.35
CA GLU A 42 -2.45 10.86 0.55
C GLU A 42 -1.63 10.67 1.83
N SER A 43 -2.33 10.31 2.91
CA SER A 43 -1.77 10.07 4.24
C SER A 43 -0.83 8.86 4.26
N CYS A 44 -1.13 7.83 3.46
CA CYS A 44 -0.36 6.59 3.39
C CYS A 44 1.05 6.78 2.79
N PHE A 45 1.32 7.89 2.08
CA PHE A 45 2.65 8.14 1.52
C PHE A 45 3.76 8.23 2.57
N MET A 46 3.45 8.58 3.82
CA MET A 46 4.45 8.62 4.88
C MET A 46 5.08 7.24 5.19
N HIS A 47 4.37 6.16 4.85
CA HIS A 47 4.85 4.78 5.00
C HIS A 47 5.38 4.18 3.69
N GLY A 48 5.23 4.92 2.58
CA GLY A 48 5.57 4.47 1.23
C GLY A 48 6.96 4.82 0.72
N GLY A 49 7.83 5.41 1.55
CA GLY A 49 9.12 5.92 1.12
C GLY A 49 10.05 4.85 0.54
N ASP A 50 10.62 5.13 -0.63
CA ASP A 50 11.61 4.31 -1.32
C ASP A 50 12.82 5.17 -1.71
N ARG A 51 13.94 4.94 -1.02
CA ARG A 51 15.18 5.70 -1.23
C ARG A 51 15.84 5.38 -2.56
N GLN A 52 15.78 4.12 -3.01
CA GLN A 52 16.39 3.70 -4.27
C GLN A 52 15.72 4.40 -5.45
N ARG A 53 14.38 4.46 -5.44
CA ARG A 53 13.57 5.04 -6.51
C ARG A 53 13.29 6.54 -6.32
N LYS A 54 13.80 7.16 -5.24
CA LYS A 54 13.59 8.58 -4.87
C LYS A 54 12.11 9.00 -4.94
N ALA A 55 11.23 8.12 -4.46
CA ALA A 55 9.79 8.29 -4.54
C ALA A 55 9.11 7.72 -3.30
N ALA A 56 7.82 8.03 -3.12
CA ALA A 56 6.95 7.35 -2.18
C ALA A 56 5.79 6.70 -2.92
N PHE A 57 5.35 5.53 -2.47
CA PHE A 57 4.32 4.74 -3.13
C PHE A 57 3.16 4.38 -2.22
N VAL A 58 1.95 4.35 -2.77
CA VAL A 58 0.76 3.83 -2.11
C VAL A 58 0.01 2.95 -3.08
N ILE A 59 -0.33 1.72 -2.68
CA ILE A 59 -1.18 0.83 -3.47
C ILE A 59 -2.62 0.91 -2.98
N LYS A 60 -3.56 0.89 -3.92
CA LYS A 60 -4.97 0.67 -3.65
C LYS A 60 -5.27 -0.81 -3.80
N VAL A 61 -5.79 -1.41 -2.74
CA VAL A 61 -6.05 -2.84 -2.65
C VAL A 61 -7.53 -3.11 -2.44
N LYS A 62 -8.04 -4.16 -3.08
CA LYS A 62 -9.32 -4.77 -2.74
C LYS A 62 -9.04 -6.02 -1.93
N MET A 63 -9.70 -6.15 -0.79
CA MET A 63 -9.52 -7.31 0.09
C MET A 63 -10.79 -7.62 0.87
N GLY A 64 -10.95 -8.90 1.20
CA GLY A 64 -11.95 -9.36 2.15
C GLY A 64 -11.29 -9.55 3.51
N VAL A 65 -11.96 -9.11 4.57
CA VAL A 65 -11.51 -9.40 5.93
C VAL A 65 -12.09 -10.74 6.35
N THR A 66 -11.24 -11.64 6.84
CA THR A 66 -11.61 -12.96 7.31
C THR A 66 -12.18 -12.90 8.73
N ASP A 67 -13.00 -13.87 9.11
CA ASP A 67 -13.70 -13.88 10.41
C ASP A 67 -12.74 -13.91 11.62
N ASP A 68 -11.48 -14.32 11.42
CA ASP A 68 -10.43 -14.37 12.43
C ASP A 68 -9.62 -13.07 12.57
N ALA A 69 -9.88 -12.07 11.73
CA ALA A 69 -9.19 -10.80 11.77
C ALA A 69 -10.00 -9.74 12.55
N THR A 70 -9.34 -9.05 13.48
CA THR A 70 -9.97 -7.93 14.20
C THR A 70 -9.61 -6.62 13.52
N MET A 71 -10.62 -5.83 13.14
CA MET A 71 -10.43 -4.49 12.61
C MET A 71 -10.54 -3.44 13.71
N ILE A 72 -9.50 -2.64 13.87
CA ILE A 72 -9.45 -1.50 14.79
C ILE A 72 -9.40 -0.23 13.94
N PHE A 73 -10.39 0.63 14.14
CA PHE A 73 -10.47 1.93 13.49
C PHE A 73 -9.96 2.99 14.45
N SER A 74 -8.94 3.75 14.05
CA SER A 74 -8.37 4.79 14.89
C SER A 74 -7.95 6.00 14.08
N GLU A 75 -7.97 7.16 14.73
CA GLU A 75 -7.32 8.35 14.22
C GLU A 75 -5.89 8.37 14.78
N THR A 76 -4.90 8.18 13.91
CA THR A 76 -3.49 8.29 14.28
C THR A 76 -2.90 9.62 13.81
N PRO A 77 -1.90 10.20 14.50
CA PRO A 77 -1.20 11.39 13.99
C PRO A 77 -0.64 11.15 12.59
N GLY A 78 -1.11 11.90 11.59
CA GLY A 78 -0.70 11.79 10.18
C GLY A 78 -1.62 10.95 9.28
N VAL A 79 -2.42 10.05 9.84
CA VAL A 79 -3.43 9.23 9.12
C VAL A 79 -4.71 9.21 9.96
N ARG A 80 -5.67 10.08 9.62
CA ARG A 80 -6.95 10.21 10.34
C ARG A 80 -7.91 9.05 10.08
N ASP A 81 -7.62 8.24 9.07
CA ASP A 81 -8.48 7.17 8.59
C ASP A 81 -7.78 5.80 8.64
N THR A 82 -6.99 5.58 9.70
CA THR A 82 -6.24 4.34 9.89
C THR A 82 -7.18 3.18 10.21
N VAL A 83 -6.96 2.10 9.48
CA VAL A 83 -7.49 0.78 9.78
C VAL A 83 -6.31 -0.11 10.12
N GLN A 84 -6.26 -0.56 11.36
CA GLN A 84 -5.37 -1.62 11.77
C GLN A 84 -6.12 -2.93 11.71
N ILE A 85 -5.61 -3.90 10.97
CA ILE A 85 -6.09 -5.28 11.00
C ILE A 85 -5.13 -6.08 11.87
N GLN A 86 -5.64 -6.61 12.98
CA GLN A 86 -4.94 -7.54 13.84
C GLN A 86 -5.21 -8.97 13.36
N THR A 87 -4.16 -9.67 12.93
CA THR A 87 -4.22 -11.06 12.44
C THR A 87 -2.85 -11.73 12.51
N ASN A 88 -2.82 -13.05 12.68
CA ASN A 88 -1.60 -13.85 12.56
C ASN A 88 -1.46 -14.52 11.19
N ARG A 89 -2.32 -14.17 10.23
CA ARG A 89 -2.35 -14.76 8.88
C ARG A 89 -2.20 -13.69 7.80
N PRO A 90 -1.56 -14.03 6.67
CA PRO A 90 -1.57 -13.16 5.49
C PRO A 90 -2.99 -12.94 4.99
N ILE A 91 -3.30 -11.73 4.51
CA ILE A 91 -4.61 -11.43 3.93
C ILE A 91 -4.50 -11.34 2.41
N ALA A 92 -5.33 -12.11 1.70
CA ALA A 92 -5.41 -12.06 0.25
C ALA A 92 -5.88 -10.69 -0.24
N VAL A 93 -5.15 -10.13 -1.20
CA VAL A 93 -5.43 -8.80 -1.77
C VAL A 93 -5.34 -8.81 -3.29
N ALA A 94 -6.16 -7.97 -3.92
CA ALA A 94 -5.99 -7.61 -5.33
C ALA A 94 -5.54 -6.14 -5.42
N ILE A 95 -4.36 -5.91 -6.01
CA ILE A 95 -3.88 -4.55 -6.27
C ILE A 95 -4.60 -3.99 -7.50
N ILE A 96 -5.23 -2.83 -7.33
CA ILE A 96 -5.99 -2.14 -8.38
C ILE A 96 -5.10 -1.13 -9.10
N GLU A 97 -4.44 -0.25 -8.34
CA GLU A 97 -3.63 0.84 -8.84
C GLU A 97 -2.58 1.25 -7.80
N MET A 98 -1.56 1.99 -8.25
CA MET A 98 -0.51 2.57 -7.42
C MET A 98 -0.45 4.07 -7.65
N TYR A 99 -0.32 4.83 -6.56
CA TYR A 99 -0.02 6.24 -6.55
C TYR A 99 1.47 6.43 -6.28
N VAL A 100 2.11 7.32 -7.03
CA VAL A 100 3.54 7.59 -6.95
C VAL A 100 3.79 9.06 -6.71
N ARG A 101 4.42 9.40 -5.59
CA ARG A 101 4.89 10.76 -5.31
C ARG A 101 6.39 10.83 -5.49
N ARG A 102 6.84 11.48 -6.56
CA ARG A 102 8.28 11.72 -6.80
C ARG A 102 8.79 12.83 -5.89
N LEU A 103 9.94 12.60 -5.24
CA LEU A 103 10.60 13.60 -4.41
C LEU A 103 11.76 14.18 -5.20
N GLN A 104 11.58 15.38 -5.73
CA GLN A 104 12.64 16.14 -6.40
C GLN A 104 12.91 17.43 -5.60
N PRO A 105 14.17 17.69 -5.20
CA PRO A 105 14.52 18.94 -4.54
C PRO A 105 14.12 20.15 -5.38
N GLY A 106 13.43 21.12 -4.77
CA GLY A 106 13.04 22.37 -5.44
C GLY A 106 11.87 22.26 -6.42
N VAL A 107 11.26 21.09 -6.59
CA VAL A 107 10.10 20.87 -7.47
C VAL A 107 8.89 20.47 -6.63
N PRO A 108 7.70 21.07 -6.85
CA PRO A 108 6.47 20.61 -6.22
C PRO A 108 6.25 19.12 -6.47
N ALA A 109 5.85 18.38 -5.43
CA ALA A 109 5.62 16.95 -5.56
C ALA A 109 4.47 16.68 -6.55
N VAL A 110 4.77 16.00 -7.64
CA VAL A 110 3.76 15.51 -8.60
C VAL A 110 3.39 14.08 -8.21
N VAL A 111 2.08 13.81 -8.20
CA VAL A 111 1.54 12.47 -7.95
C VAL A 111 1.06 11.88 -9.28
N ASP A 112 1.66 10.76 -9.67
CA ASP A 112 1.19 9.96 -10.81
C ASP A 112 0.32 8.79 -10.33
N ARG A 113 -0.59 8.34 -11.19
CA ARG A 113 -1.41 7.15 -10.96
C ARG A 113 -1.12 6.09 -12.01
N ILE A 114 -0.82 4.87 -11.56
CA ILE A 114 -0.49 3.72 -12.41
C ILE A 114 -1.53 2.62 -12.16
N ALA A 115 -2.34 2.31 -13.17
CA ALA A 115 -3.41 1.32 -13.06
C ALA A 115 -2.95 -0.08 -13.47
N GLY A 116 -3.32 -1.09 -12.68
CA GLY A 116 -3.09 -2.49 -13.00
C GLY A 116 -1.70 -3.00 -12.66
N VAL A 117 -1.66 -4.26 -12.22
CA VAL A 117 -0.45 -4.94 -11.73
C VAL A 117 0.69 -4.96 -12.75
N THR A 118 0.40 -5.17 -14.04
CA THR A 118 1.43 -5.23 -15.09
C THR A 118 2.18 -3.90 -15.23
N ALA A 119 1.46 -2.78 -15.31
CA ALA A 119 2.06 -1.46 -15.43
C ALA A 119 2.84 -1.08 -14.15
N ILE A 120 2.32 -1.45 -12.98
CA ILE A 120 3.00 -1.25 -11.70
C ILE A 120 4.34 -2.00 -11.67
N LYS A 121 4.35 -3.30 -12.03
CA LYS A 121 5.59 -4.09 -12.11
C LYS A 121 6.61 -3.47 -13.05
N GLN A 122 6.17 -3.09 -14.27
CA GLN A 122 7.02 -2.46 -15.26
C GLN A 122 7.65 -1.18 -14.72
N TYR A 123 6.83 -0.30 -14.12
CA TYR A 123 7.31 0.94 -13.52
C TYR A 123 8.35 0.69 -12.41
N LEU A 124 8.06 -0.19 -11.45
CA LEU A 124 8.93 -0.44 -10.31
C LEU A 124 10.25 -1.11 -10.69
N ASN A 125 10.26 -1.91 -11.77
CA ASN A 125 11.47 -2.52 -12.31
C ASN A 125 12.30 -1.52 -13.14
N ALA A 126 11.66 -0.67 -13.94
CA ALA A 126 12.35 0.34 -14.74
C ALA A 126 12.93 1.48 -13.88
N ALA A 127 12.22 1.90 -12.83
CA ALA A 127 12.67 2.96 -11.92
C ALA A 127 13.95 2.58 -11.15
N GLY A 128 14.29 1.29 -11.05
CA GLY A 128 15.55 0.81 -10.47
C GLY A 128 16.74 0.82 -11.44
N GLN A 129 16.51 1.11 -12.73
CA GLN A 129 17.53 1.03 -13.80
C GLN A 129 17.99 2.40 -14.31
N CYS A 130 17.33 3.49 -13.93
CA CYS A 130 17.80 4.85 -14.20
C CYS A 130 18.47 5.45 -12.96
N LEU A 131 19.74 5.08 -12.75
CA LEU A 131 20.73 5.87 -12.01
C LEU A 131 22.03 5.87 -12.79
#